data_AF-A0AAJ8KS58-F1
#
_entry.id   AF-A0AAJ8KS58-F1
#
_cell.length_a   1.000
_cell.length_b   1.000
_cell.length_c   1.000
_cell.angle_alpha   90.00
_cell.angle_beta   90.00
_cell.angle_gamma   90.00
#
_symmetry.space_group_name_H-M   'P 1'
#
loop_
_entity.id
_entity.type
_entity.pdbx_description
1 polymer ?
#
loop_
_entity_poly.entity_id
_entity_poly.type
_entity_poly.pdbx_seq_one_letter_code
_entity_poly.pdbx_strand_id
1 'polypeptide(L)'
;MNPSFIFRSGALITATGISFGAFGSHGLRTIKPPLPDSKISSWNTASSYLIYNGLALLAISFHPGLLGASRKYRLASGLIMSGAAVFSGSIFALVLARDKFRWLGPITPLGGVGMIAG
;
A
#
# COMPACT_ATOMS: atom_id res chain seq x y z
N MET A 1 -13.83 11.03 7.55
CA MET A 1 -12.93 10.07 8.21
C MET A 1 -12.68 10.61 9.60
N ASN A 2 -13.06 9.85 10.62
CA ASN A 2 -12.72 10.18 12.00
C ASN A 2 -11.32 9.59 12.32
N PRO A 3 -10.65 10.04 13.40
CA PRO A 3 -9.33 9.54 13.77
C PRO A 3 -9.28 8.02 13.95
N SER A 4 -10.29 7.42 14.59
CA SER A 4 -10.35 5.98 14.85
C SER A 4 -10.39 5.14 13.56
N PHE A 5 -11.09 5.61 12.52
CA PHE A 5 -11.10 4.95 11.22
C PHE A 5 -9.71 5.00 10.57
N ILE A 6 -9.06 6.16 10.57
CA ILE A 6 -7.72 6.34 10.00
C ILE A 6 -6.71 5.44 10.73
N PHE A 7 -6.78 5.38 12.05
CA PHE A 7 -5.96 4.50 12.87
C PHE A 7 -6.13 3.02 12.47
N ARG A 8 -7.38 2.53 12.43
CA ARG A 8 -7.67 1.14 12.06
C ARG A 8 -7.20 0.81 10.65
N SER A 9 -7.43 1.72 9.70
CA SER A 9 -6.94 1.57 8.32
C SER A 9 -5.42 1.52 8.26
N GLY A 10 -4.72 2.42 8.97
CA GLY A 10 -3.26 2.43 9.04
C GLY A 10 -2.68 1.16 9.64
N ALA A 11 -3.28 0.65 10.71
CA ALA A 11 -2.90 -0.62 11.33
C ALA A 11 -3.10 -1.82 10.37
N LEU A 12 -4.25 -1.90 9.71
CA LEU A 12 -4.56 -2.97 8.76
C LEU A 12 -3.64 -2.94 7.53
N ILE A 13 -3.37 -1.77 6.99
CA ILE A 13 -2.48 -1.58 5.84
C ILE A 13 -1.04 -1.98 6.23
N THR A 14 -0.57 -1.54 7.41
CA THR A 14 0.77 -1.91 7.92
C THR A 14 0.88 -3.42 8.11
N ALA A 15 -0.11 -4.04 8.76
CA ALA A 15 -0.14 -5.49 8.97
C ALA A 15 -0.13 -6.25 7.64
N THR A 16 -0.91 -5.80 6.66
CA THR A 16 -0.93 -6.40 5.31
C THR A 16 0.45 -6.30 4.65
N GLY A 17 1.10 -5.13 4.73
CA GLY A 17 2.44 -4.94 4.20
C GLY A 17 3.48 -5.87 4.84
N ILE A 18 3.43 -6.07 6.16
CA ILE A 18 4.30 -7.01 6.88
C ILE A 18 4.04 -8.45 6.43
N SER A 19 2.77 -8.88 6.42
CA SER A 19 2.39 -10.23 5.99
C SER A 19 2.82 -10.52 4.56
N PHE A 20 2.62 -9.56 3.65
CA PHE A 20 2.98 -9.72 2.25
C PHE A 20 4.50 -9.65 2.06
N GLY A 21 5.22 -8.82 2.81
CA GLY A 21 6.69 -8.80 2.78
C GLY A 21 7.31 -10.12 3.23
N ALA A 22 6.78 -10.73 4.30
CA ALA A 22 7.18 -12.05 4.76
C ALA A 22 6.84 -13.13 3.71
N PHE A 23 5.63 -13.07 3.13
CA PHE A 23 5.23 -13.97 2.05
C PHE A 23 6.11 -13.82 0.81
N GLY A 24 6.56 -12.61 0.45
CA GLY A 24 7.47 -12.40 -0.67
C GLY A 24 8.86 -13.00 -0.43
N SER A 25 9.38 -12.83 0.78
CA SER A 25 10.74 -13.27 1.13
C SER A 25 10.84 -14.78 1.37
N HIS A 26 9.79 -15.40 1.91
CA HIS A 26 9.79 -16.82 2.26
C HIS A 26 8.87 -17.65 1.35
N GLY A 27 7.64 -17.18 1.10
CA GLY A 27 6.64 -17.91 0.32
C GLY A 27 6.92 -17.91 -1.18
N LEU A 28 6.94 -16.73 -1.81
CA LEU A 28 7.07 -16.59 -3.27
C LEU A 28 8.36 -17.20 -3.82
N ARG A 29 9.46 -17.18 -3.06
CA ARG A 29 10.74 -17.77 -3.48
C ARG A 29 10.71 -19.31 -3.58
N THR A 30 9.73 -19.96 -2.96
CA THR A 30 9.59 -21.42 -2.97
C THR A 30 8.72 -21.95 -4.11
N ILE A 31 8.03 -21.06 -4.83
CA ILE A 31 7.14 -21.42 -5.96
C ILE A 31 7.94 -22.10 -7.08
N LYS A 32 7.32 -23.07 -7.75
CA LYS A 32 7.89 -23.79 -8.91
C LYS A 32 7.00 -23.62 -10.15
N PRO A 33 7.56 -23.19 -11.30
CA PRO A 33 8.94 -22.72 -11.49
C PRO A 33 9.24 -21.44 -10.69
N PRO A 34 10.50 -21.19 -10.29
CA PRO A 34 10.85 -20.02 -9.50
C PRO A 34 10.54 -18.73 -10.26
N LEU A 35 10.05 -17.72 -9.53
CA LEU A 35 9.82 -16.40 -10.09
C LEU A 35 11.17 -15.68 -10.32
N PRO A 36 11.28 -14.85 -11.38
CA PRO A 36 12.42 -13.97 -11.55
C PRO A 36 12.63 -13.05 -10.34
N ASP A 37 13.89 -12.78 -9.97
CA ASP A 37 14.20 -11.91 -8.83
C ASP A 37 13.61 -10.51 -8.97
N SER A 38 13.45 -10.00 -10.20
CA SER A 38 12.78 -8.71 -10.46
C SER A 38 11.31 -8.68 -10.01
N LYS A 39 10.59 -9.81 -10.11
CA LYS A 39 9.22 -9.93 -9.61
C LYS A 39 9.18 -9.98 -8.08
N ILE A 40 10.11 -10.70 -7.46
CA ILE A 40 10.23 -10.75 -5.99
C ILE A 40 10.59 -9.37 -5.44
N SER A 41 11.52 -8.66 -6.10
CA SER A 41 11.88 -7.29 -5.76
C SER A 41 10.67 -6.35 -5.86
N SER A 42 9.91 -6.42 -6.96
CA SER A 42 8.70 -5.61 -7.15
C SER A 42 7.65 -5.88 -6.06
N TRP A 43 7.43 -7.16 -5.71
CA TRP A 43 6.53 -7.55 -4.62
C TRP A 43 6.97 -6.95 -3.27
N ASN A 44 8.26 -7.03 -2.96
CA ASN A 44 8.79 -6.48 -1.72
C ASN A 44 8.68 -4.95 -1.70
N THR A 45 8.91 -4.27 -2.83
CA THR A 45 8.63 -2.83 -2.95
C THR A 45 7.18 -2.51 -2.63
N ALA A 46 6.21 -3.20 -3.25
CA ALA A 46 4.79 -2.99 -2.96
C ALA A 46 4.44 -3.21 -1.48
N SER A 47 5.06 -4.21 -0.84
CA SER A 47 4.90 -4.49 0.59
C SER A 47 5.45 -3.35 1.46
N SER A 48 6.66 -2.85 1.16
CA SER A 48 7.25 -1.70 1.86
C SER A 48 6.40 -0.44 1.73
N TYR A 49 5.83 -0.18 0.55
CA TYR A 49 4.93 0.96 0.35
C TYR A 49 3.64 0.84 1.18
N LEU A 50 3.07 -0.36 1.36
CA LEU A 50 1.97 -0.54 2.32
C LEU A 50 2.43 -0.20 3.74
N ILE A 51 3.59 -0.69 4.19
CA ILE A 51 4.10 -0.41 5.54
C ILE A 51 4.28 1.09 5.75
N TYR A 52 4.99 1.78 4.87
CA TYR A 52 5.26 3.21 5.02
C TYR A 52 3.98 4.05 5.05
N ASN A 53 3.04 3.78 4.16
CA ASN A 53 1.78 4.52 4.10
C ASN A 53 0.84 4.15 5.26
N GLY A 54 0.86 2.90 5.72
CA GLY A 54 0.15 2.49 6.93
C GLY A 54 0.67 3.20 8.17
N LEU A 55 1.99 3.30 8.33
CA LEU A 55 2.63 4.07 9.40
C LEU A 55 2.32 5.57 9.30
N ALA A 56 2.30 6.14 8.10
CA ALA A 56 1.89 7.53 7.88
C ALA A 56 0.44 7.78 8.33
N LEU A 57 -0.50 6.87 7.99
CA LEU A 57 -1.89 6.95 8.45
C LEU A 57 -1.99 6.83 9.98
N LEU A 58 -1.22 5.94 10.60
CA LEU A 58 -1.14 5.87 12.06
C LEU A 58 -0.67 7.20 12.65
N ALA A 59 0.42 7.78 12.15
CA ALA A 59 0.93 9.07 12.59
C ALA A 59 -0.13 10.20 12.43
N ILE A 60 -0.79 10.26 11.28
CA ILE A 60 -1.85 11.25 11.01
C ILE A 60 -3.02 11.08 11.98
N SER A 61 -3.38 9.83 12.33
CA SER A 61 -4.52 9.57 13.24
C SER A 61 -4.36 10.15 14.64
N PHE A 62 -3.11 10.39 15.09
CA PHE A 62 -2.81 11.03 16.38
C PHE A 62 -2.63 12.55 16.28
N HIS A 63 -2.69 13.14 15.09
CA HIS A 63 -2.44 14.56 14.91
C HIS A 63 -3.58 15.41 15.52
N PRO A 64 -3.31 16.39 16.40
CA PRO A 64 -4.34 17.20 17.07
C PRO A 64 -5.28 17.94 16.11
N GLY A 65 -4.76 18.35 14.94
CA GLY A 65 -5.54 18.98 13.87
C GLY A 65 -6.70 18.14 13.31
N LEU A 66 -6.72 16.83 13.58
CA LEU A 66 -7.81 15.92 13.20
C LEU A 66 -8.98 15.97 14.18
N LEU A 67 -8.74 16.33 15.44
CA LEU A 67 -9.78 16.55 16.46
C LEU A 67 -10.63 17.80 16.14
N GLY A 68 -10.03 18.80 15.49
CA GLY A 68 -10.72 20.01 14.99
C GLY A 68 -11.48 19.82 13.68
N ALA A 69 -11.74 18.59 13.23
CA ALA A 69 -12.46 18.26 11.98
C ALA A 69 -11.86 18.85 10.68
N SER A 70 -10.55 19.11 10.65
CA SER A 70 -9.90 19.71 9.48
C SER A 70 -10.04 18.83 8.23
N ARG A 71 -10.68 19.41 7.20
CA ARG A 71 -10.93 18.78 5.90
C ARG A 71 -9.63 18.33 5.21
N LYS A 72 -8.51 19.02 5.45
CA LYS A 72 -7.20 18.75 4.84
C LYS A 72 -6.66 17.38 5.26
N TYR A 73 -6.64 17.07 6.56
CA TYR A 73 -6.14 15.77 7.04
C TYR A 73 -7.01 14.61 6.57
N ARG A 74 -8.34 14.81 6.47
CA ARG A 74 -9.23 13.80 5.93
C ARG A 74 -8.95 13.50 4.45
N LEU A 75 -8.68 14.54 3.66
CA LEU A 75 -8.34 14.39 2.25
C LEU A 75 -6.99 13.68 2.10
N ALA A 76 -5.98 14.14 2.83
CA ALA A 76 -4.65 13.52 2.89
C ALA A 76 -4.72 12.03 3.21
N SER A 77 -5.39 11.65 4.32
CA SER A 77 -5.56 10.24 4.68
C SER A 77 -6.30 9.43 3.64
N GLY A 78 -7.30 10.01 2.97
CA GLY A 78 -8.02 9.33 1.88
C GLY A 78 -7.13 9.08 0.66
N LEU A 79 -6.31 10.07 0.29
CA LEU A 79 -5.37 9.98 -0.83
C LEU A 79 -4.24 8.98 -0.55
N ILE A 80 -3.63 9.02 0.64
CA ILE A 80 -2.63 8.04 1.07
C ILE A 80 -3.20 6.62 1.07
N MET A 81 -4.39 6.42 1.67
CA MET A 81 -5.01 5.11 1.80
C MET A 81 -5.38 4.51 0.44
N SER A 82 -6.04 5.29 -0.42
CA SER A 82 -6.43 4.83 -1.77
C SER A 82 -5.20 4.69 -2.68
N GLY A 83 -4.24 5.60 -2.59
CA GLY A 83 -2.99 5.57 -3.34
C GLY A 83 -2.16 4.33 -3.03
N ALA A 84 -1.99 4.00 -1.75
CA ALA A 84 -1.26 2.80 -1.31
C ALA A 84 -1.97 1.51 -1.77
N ALA A 85 -3.30 1.45 -1.66
CA ALA A 85 -4.06 0.30 -2.13
C ALA A 85 -3.92 0.10 -3.65
N VAL A 86 -4.04 1.18 -4.43
CA VAL A 86 -3.92 1.12 -5.90
C VAL A 86 -2.50 0.79 -6.31
N PHE A 87 -1.49 1.46 -5.76
CA PHE A 87 -0.08 1.26 -6.10
C PHE A 87 0.36 -0.18 -5.79
N SER A 88 0.27 -0.57 -4.52
CA SER A 88 0.76 -1.88 -4.06
C SER A 88 -0.11 -3.03 -4.57
N GLY A 89 -1.44 -2.86 -4.55
CA GLY A 89 -2.37 -3.88 -5.06
C GLY A 89 -2.16 -4.18 -6.53
N SER A 90 -1.91 -3.14 -7.36
CA SER A 90 -1.61 -3.32 -8.77
C SER A 90 -0.32 -4.08 -9.00
N ILE A 91 0.74 -3.79 -8.25
CA ILE A 91 2.01 -4.51 -8.34
C ILE A 91 1.84 -5.98 -7.92
N PHE A 92 1.14 -6.27 -6.82
CA PHE A 92 0.87 -7.64 -6.40
C PHE A 92 0.12 -8.44 -7.49
N ALA A 93 -0.92 -7.85 -8.08
CA ALA A 93 -1.66 -8.46 -9.18
C ALA A 93 -0.79 -8.72 -10.42
N LEU A 94 0.07 -7.76 -10.78
CA LEU A 94 1.01 -7.89 -11.91
C LEU A 94 2.08 -8.96 -11.66
N VAL A 95 2.56 -9.13 -10.42
CA VAL A 95 3.51 -10.17 -10.06
C VAL A 95 2.88 -11.56 -10.24
N LEU A 96 1.66 -11.74 -9.72
CA LEU A 96 0.94 -13.02 -9.71
C LEU A 96 0.39 -13.43 -11.08
N ALA A 97 -0.18 -12.49 -11.85
CA ALA A 97 -0.84 -12.79 -13.11
C ALA A 97 -0.74 -11.63 -14.11
N ARG A 98 0.49 -11.29 -14.52
CA ARG A 98 0.78 -10.19 -15.46
C ARG A 98 -0.09 -10.21 -16.71
N ASP A 99 -0.27 -11.36 -17.34
CA ASP A 99 -0.98 -11.44 -18.63
C ASP A 99 -2.47 -11.09 -18.49
N LYS A 100 -3.06 -11.41 -17.33
CA LYS A 100 -4.45 -11.04 -16.99
C LYS A 100 -4.57 -9.59 -16.56
N PHE A 101 -3.56 -9.06 -15.88
CA PHE A 101 -3.61 -7.76 -15.22
C PHE A 101 -2.72 -6.68 -15.84
N ARG A 102 -2.23 -6.87 -17.07
CA ARG A 102 -1.31 -5.93 -17.75
C ARG A 102 -1.80 -4.48 -17.78
N TRP A 103 -3.12 -4.28 -17.82
CA TRP A 103 -3.77 -2.97 -17.82
C TRP A 103 -3.62 -2.21 -16.49
N LEU A 104 -3.24 -2.88 -15.40
CA LEU A 104 -2.89 -2.25 -14.13
C LEU A 104 -1.53 -1.53 -14.17
N GLY A 105 -0.67 -1.83 -15.16
CA GLY A 105 0.65 -1.20 -15.27
C GLY A 105 0.58 0.33 -15.28
N PRO A 106 -0.20 0.95 -16.18
CA PRO A 106 -0.42 2.40 -16.18
C PRO A 106 -1.18 2.95 -14.97
N ILE A 107 -1.86 2.09 -14.19
CA ILE A 107 -2.62 2.49 -13.00
C ILE A 107 -1.72 2.59 -11.77
N THR A 108 -0.67 1.78 -11.68
CA THR A 108 0.30 1.83 -10.57
C THR A 108 0.82 3.26 -10.31
N PRO A 109 1.30 4.04 -11.30
CA PRO A 109 1.74 5.42 -11.10
C PRO A 109 0.67 6.35 -10.52
N LEU A 110 -0.61 6.14 -10.84
CA LEU A 110 -1.71 6.96 -10.31
C LEU A 110 -1.86 6.76 -8.79
N GLY A 111 -1.65 5.53 -8.31
CA GLY A 111 -1.56 5.27 -6.87
C GLY A 111 -0.40 6.02 -6.23
N GLY A 112 0.75 6.07 -6.92
CA GLY A 112 1.92 6.88 -6.55
C GLY A 112 1.60 8.35 -6.36
N VAL A 113 0.92 8.95 -7.34
CA VAL A 113 0.48 10.36 -7.27
C VAL A 113 -0.45 10.59 -6.07
N GLY A 114 -1.37 9.66 -5.80
CA GLY A 114 -2.24 9.73 -4.62
C GLY A 114 -1.46 9.75 -3.31
N MET A 115 -0.44 8.90 -3.16
CA MET A 115 0.42 8.88 -1.98
C MET A 115 1.27 10.16 -1.84
N ILE A 116 1.69 10.78 -2.94
CA ILE A 116 2.47 12.03 -2.92
C ILE A 116 1.59 13.23 -2.58
N ALA A 117 0.36 13.25 -3.11
CA ALA A 117 -0.57 14.37 -2.95
C ALA A 117 -1.23 14.41 -1.57
N GLY A 118 -1.33 13.26 -0.89
CA GLY A 118 -1.89 13.15 0.45
C GLY A 118 -0.88 13.39 1.54
#